data_AF-A0A7S4L488-F1
#
_entry.id   AF-A0A7S4L488-F1
#
_cell.length_a   1.000
_cell.length_b   1.000
_cell.length_c   1.000
_cell.angle_alpha   90.00
_cell.angle_beta   90.00
_cell.angle_gamma   90.00
#
_symmetry.space_group_name_H-M   'P 1'
#
loop_
_entity.id
_entity.type
_entity.pdbx_description
1 polymer ?
#
loop_
_entity_poly.entity_id
_entity_poly.type
_entity_poly.pdbx_seq_one_letter_code
_entity_poly.pdbx_strand_id
1 'polypeptide(L)'
;VGASMTVRRDDCRWLHRDPSHVIVLDDNGRTIEYKVLHVIEFTPERRRMSVLIQRKDGTRMLLSKGADMAMLPLCKDNTDAAVLEKMMKDSEHFATEGYRVLMIAAREISEDEFIAFETSFLRTSSLFDRRKEEVARLYDTLERDLTCHGVTAVEDKLQEEVPETVQYLIRAGMHVWILTGDKLQTALTIAYSSSIISSDMALSVIDSSTWEELEQELRRAREEPPGPQGKALVIGGAALALAQTRAEEELVALCQACTVIVCARCAPVQKAQVVDLVIRKLNKVSLAV
;
A
#
# COMPACT_ATOMS: atom_id res chain seq x y z
N VAL A 1 -14.30 -8.60 5.73
CA VAL A 1 -15.15 -7.40 5.72
C VAL A 1 -14.42 -6.39 4.86
N GLY A 2 -14.85 -6.25 3.60
CA GLY A 2 -14.09 -5.53 2.58
C GLY A 2 -14.05 -4.02 2.85
N ALA A 3 -12.90 -3.42 2.62
CA ALA A 3 -12.71 -1.98 2.70
C ALA A 3 -13.76 -1.27 1.81
N SER A 4 -14.68 -0.54 2.44
CA SER A 4 -15.60 0.36 1.76
C SER A 4 -14.80 1.53 1.21
N MET A 5 -14.72 1.64 -0.13
CA MET A 5 -14.24 2.86 -0.76
C MET A 5 -15.33 3.92 -0.56
N THR A 6 -15.13 4.82 0.41
CA THR A 6 -16.14 5.82 0.77
C THR A 6 -16.20 6.91 -0.30
N VAL A 7 -17.18 6.81 -1.21
CA VAL A 7 -17.71 8.00 -1.90
C VAL A 7 -18.60 8.70 -0.87
N ARG A 8 -18.09 9.74 -0.21
CA ARG A 8 -18.91 10.66 0.59
C ARG A 8 -18.72 12.09 0.09
N ARG A 9 -19.35 12.38 -1.04
CA ARG A 9 -20.33 13.48 -1.07
C ARG A 9 -21.68 12.83 -0.87
N ASP A 10 -22.58 13.46 -0.12
CA ASP A 10 -23.91 12.90 0.22
C ASP A 10 -24.78 12.54 -1.01
N ASP A 11 -24.29 12.87 -2.21
CA ASP A 11 -24.99 12.82 -3.49
C ASP A 11 -24.76 11.50 -4.25
N CYS A 12 -23.61 10.82 -4.13
CA CYS A 12 -23.34 9.55 -4.84
C CYS A 12 -23.22 8.35 -3.88
N ARG A 13 -24.00 7.28 -4.08
CA ARG A 13 -24.03 6.12 -3.15
C ARG A 13 -24.10 4.78 -3.86
N TRP A 14 -23.46 3.75 -3.29
CA TRP A 14 -23.66 2.37 -3.72
C TRP A 14 -24.99 1.86 -3.19
N LEU A 15 -25.88 1.41 -4.08
CA LEU A 15 -27.17 0.81 -3.71
C LEU A 15 -27.11 -0.72 -3.72
N HIS A 16 -26.41 -1.30 -4.70
CA HIS A 16 -26.25 -2.74 -4.83
C HIS A 16 -24.93 -3.08 -5.53
N ARG A 17 -24.34 -4.23 -5.18
CA ARG A 17 -23.14 -4.76 -5.84
C ARG A 17 -23.12 -6.28 -5.77
N ASP A 18 -22.99 -6.90 -6.93
CA ASP A 18 -22.66 -8.32 -7.10
C ASP A 18 -21.56 -8.46 -8.20
N PRO A 19 -21.05 -9.68 -8.48
CA PRO A 19 -20.00 -9.87 -9.46
C PRO A 19 -20.35 -9.43 -10.90
N SER A 20 -21.64 -9.31 -11.24
CA SER A 20 -22.12 -9.01 -12.58
C SER A 20 -22.79 -7.64 -12.69
N HIS A 21 -23.29 -7.08 -11.59
CA HIS A 21 -24.01 -5.80 -11.60
C HIS A 21 -23.61 -4.89 -10.44
N VAL A 22 -23.63 -3.60 -10.74
CA VAL A 22 -23.42 -2.51 -9.80
C VAL A 22 -24.54 -1.50 -9.98
N ILE A 23 -25.18 -1.12 -8.88
CA ILE A 23 -26.21 -0.08 -8.88
C ILE A 23 -25.71 1.06 -7.99
N VAL A 24 -25.68 2.25 -8.55
CA VAL A 24 -25.30 3.47 -7.85
C VAL A 24 -26.42 4.51 -7.94
N LEU A 25 -26.55 5.31 -6.89
CA LEU A 25 -27.25 6.58 -6.92
C LEU A 25 -26.25 7.64 -7.38
N ASP A 26 -26.56 8.37 -8.45
CA ASP A 26 -25.77 9.53 -8.87
C ASP A 26 -26.13 10.78 -8.06
N ASP A 27 -25.34 11.84 -8.27
CA ASP A 27 -25.47 13.12 -7.60
C ASP A 27 -26.78 13.88 -7.90
N ASN A 28 -27.52 13.45 -8.92
CA ASN A 28 -28.84 13.96 -9.27
C ASN A 28 -29.97 13.10 -8.69
N GLY A 29 -29.65 12.13 -7.83
CA GLY A 29 -30.61 11.20 -7.24
C GLY A 29 -31.13 10.15 -8.21
N ARG A 30 -30.47 9.95 -9.36
CA ARG A 30 -30.84 8.95 -10.35
C ARG A 30 -30.15 7.64 -10.05
N THR A 31 -30.91 6.56 -10.16
CA THR A 31 -30.35 5.21 -10.05
C THR A 31 -29.75 4.78 -11.38
N ILE A 32 -28.44 4.58 -11.41
CA ILE A 32 -27.70 4.09 -12.57
C ILE A 32 -27.25 2.66 -12.30
N GLU A 33 -27.55 1.78 -13.26
CA GLU A 33 -27.14 0.39 -13.23
C GLU A 33 -26.05 0.15 -14.28
N TYR A 34 -25.01 -0.53 -13.84
CA TYR A 34 -23.86 -0.94 -14.64
C TYR A 34 -23.75 -2.45 -14.64
N LYS A 35 -23.63 -3.04 -15.82
CA LYS A 35 -23.20 -4.43 -15.99
C LYS A 35 -21.68 -4.49 -15.94
N VAL A 36 -21.13 -5.34 -15.08
CA VAL A 36 -19.69 -5.62 -15.02
C VAL A 36 -19.38 -6.67 -16.08
N LEU A 37 -18.55 -6.30 -17.05
CA LEU A 37 -18.13 -7.18 -18.14
C LEU A 37 -16.84 -7.92 -17.79
N HIS A 38 -15.83 -7.18 -17.31
CA HIS A 38 -14.55 -7.75 -16.88
C HIS A 38 -14.03 -7.07 -15.63
N VAL A 39 -13.40 -7.85 -14.76
CA VAL A 39 -12.63 -7.37 -13.61
C VAL A 39 -11.18 -7.78 -13.82
N ILE A 40 -10.30 -6.78 -13.98
CA ILE A 40 -8.87 -6.98 -14.12
C ILE A 40 -8.24 -6.76 -12.75
N GLU A 41 -8.06 -7.86 -12.04
CA GLU A 41 -7.64 -7.88 -10.64
C GLU A 41 -6.29 -7.19 -10.40
N PHE A 42 -6.16 -6.64 -9.19
CA PHE A 42 -4.89 -6.10 -8.74
C PHE A 42 -3.85 -7.22 -8.62
N THR A 43 -2.63 -6.95 -9.10
CA THR A 43 -1.45 -7.75 -8.75
C THR A 43 -0.29 -6.85 -8.35
N PRO A 44 0.62 -7.31 -7.47
CA PRO A 44 1.82 -6.54 -7.09
C PRO A 44 2.70 -6.12 -8.27
N GLU A 45 2.71 -6.92 -9.33
CA GLU A 45 3.48 -6.66 -10.56
C GLU A 45 2.85 -5.51 -11.35
N ARG A 46 1.52 -5.51 -11.48
CA ARG A 46 0.77 -4.52 -12.27
C ARG A 46 0.52 -3.21 -11.52
N ARG A 47 0.38 -3.27 -10.20
CA ARG A 47 0.13 -2.14 -9.28
C ARG A 47 -1.10 -1.28 -9.64
N ARG A 48 -2.06 -1.87 -10.34
CA ARG A 48 -3.33 -1.27 -10.77
C ARG A 48 -4.43 -2.31 -10.85
N MET A 49 -5.68 -1.86 -10.84
CA MET A 49 -6.88 -2.66 -11.04
C MET A 49 -7.80 -1.92 -12.01
N SER A 50 -8.49 -2.65 -12.87
CA SER A 50 -9.46 -2.07 -13.80
C SER A 50 -10.76 -2.85 -13.85
N VAL A 51 -11.84 -2.18 -14.21
CA VAL A 51 -13.17 -2.77 -14.41
C VAL A 51 -13.73 -2.26 -15.72
N LEU A 52 -14.12 -3.17 -16.61
CA LEU A 52 -14.89 -2.86 -17.80
C LEU A 52 -16.37 -2.98 -17.47
N ILE A 53 -17.10 -1.88 -17.62
CA ILE A 53 -18.53 -1.80 -17.32
C ILE A 53 -19.33 -1.39 -18.55
N GLN A 54 -20.61 -1.74 -18.58
CA GLN A 54 -21.57 -1.34 -19.60
C GLN A 54 -22.81 -0.70 -18.98
N ARG A 55 -23.25 0.42 -19.55
CA ARG A 55 -24.50 1.13 -19.22
C ARG A 55 -25.69 0.54 -20.01
N LYS A 56 -26.91 0.89 -19.61
CA LYS A 56 -28.14 0.43 -20.28
C LYS A 56 -28.28 0.88 -21.74
N ASP A 57 -27.68 2.02 -22.09
CA ASP A 57 -27.62 2.55 -23.46
C ASP A 57 -26.60 1.82 -24.35
N GLY A 58 -25.85 0.86 -23.79
CA GLY A 58 -24.84 0.09 -24.49
C GLY A 58 -23.43 0.67 -24.38
N THR A 59 -23.26 1.89 -23.85
CA THR A 59 -21.95 2.52 -23.67
C THR A 59 -21.07 1.70 -22.73
N ARG A 60 -19.82 1.45 -23.14
CA ARG A 60 -18.85 0.63 -22.40
C ARG A 60 -17.72 1.53 -21.91
N MET A 61 -17.39 1.45 -20.63
CA MET A 61 -16.30 2.23 -20.05
C MET A 61 -15.32 1.32 -19.34
N LEU A 62 -14.03 1.52 -19.60
CA LEU A 62 -12.95 0.95 -18.82
C LEU A 62 -12.56 1.95 -17.73
N LEU A 63 -12.70 1.57 -16.47
CA LEU A 63 -12.28 2.35 -15.32
C LEU A 63 -11.04 1.71 -14.72
N SER A 64 -10.00 2.49 -14.46
CA SER A 64 -8.74 1.98 -13.90
C SER A 64 -8.26 2.85 -12.74
N LYS A 65 -7.72 2.20 -11.71
CA LYS A 65 -7.07 2.86 -10.57
C LYS A 65 -5.76 2.16 -10.19
N GLY A 66 -4.73 2.92 -9.87
CA GLY A 66 -3.43 2.36 -9.52
C GLY A 66 -2.42 3.38 -9.04
N ALA A 67 -1.19 2.91 -8.80
CA ALA A 67 -0.06 3.79 -8.51
C ALA A 67 0.25 4.70 -9.71
N ASP A 68 0.66 5.93 -9.44
CA ASP A 68 1.09 6.93 -10.43
C ASP A 68 2.04 6.36 -11.49
N MET A 69 3.12 5.70 -11.08
CA MET A 69 4.11 5.09 -11.98
C MET A 69 3.54 4.00 -12.88
N ALA A 70 2.48 3.32 -12.46
CA ALA A 70 1.82 2.27 -13.25
C ALA A 70 0.75 2.83 -14.18
N MET A 71 0.11 3.94 -13.80
CA MET A 71 -0.97 4.57 -14.56
C MET A 71 -0.44 5.57 -15.60
N LEU A 72 0.61 6.32 -15.28
CA LEU A 72 1.14 7.39 -16.12
C LEU A 72 1.45 6.95 -17.57
N PRO A 73 2.12 5.80 -17.82
CA PRO A 73 2.37 5.34 -19.19
C PRO A 73 1.09 5.01 -19.99
N LEU A 74 -0.02 4.75 -19.30
CA LEU A 74 -1.29 4.35 -19.91
C LEU A 74 -2.17 5.55 -20.27
N CYS A 75 -1.92 6.72 -19.65
CA CYS A 75 -2.80 7.88 -19.81
C CYS A 75 -2.13 9.19 -20.23
N LYS A 76 -0.80 9.26 -20.22
CA LYS A 76 -0.06 10.50 -20.51
C LYS A 76 -0.37 11.13 -21.87
N ASP A 77 -0.62 10.30 -22.89
CA ASP A 77 -0.76 10.77 -24.27
C ASP A 77 -2.20 11.25 -24.56
N ASN A 78 -3.17 10.90 -23.71
CA ASN A 78 -4.59 11.26 -23.82
C ASN A 78 -5.08 12.16 -22.68
N THR A 79 -4.15 12.78 -21.95
CA THR A 79 -4.45 13.76 -20.91
C THR A 79 -3.72 15.05 -21.23
N ASP A 80 -4.36 16.20 -21.05
CA ASP A 80 -3.70 17.50 -21.20
C ASP A 80 -2.44 17.57 -20.32
N ALA A 81 -1.32 17.97 -20.92
CA ALA A 81 -0.01 17.91 -20.26
C ALA A 81 0.06 18.79 -19.00
N ALA A 82 -0.55 19.98 -19.03
CA ALA A 82 -0.54 20.89 -17.89
C ALA A 82 -1.44 20.37 -16.75
N VAL A 83 -2.59 19.78 -17.10
CA VAL A 83 -3.47 19.11 -16.13
C VAL A 83 -2.76 17.90 -15.50
N LEU A 84 -2.08 17.09 -16.30
CA LEU A 84 -1.36 15.91 -15.83
C LEU A 84 -0.18 16.30 -14.93
N GLU A 85 0.59 17.33 -15.29
CA GLU A 85 1.70 17.85 -14.47
C GLU A 85 1.19 18.30 -13.09
N LYS A 86 0.07 19.01 -13.04
CA LYS A 86 -0.57 19.41 -11.79
C LYS A 86 -0.98 18.19 -10.95
N MET A 87 -1.62 17.19 -11.55
CA MET A 87 -2.03 15.96 -10.85
C MET A 87 -0.83 15.18 -10.29
N MET A 88 0.28 15.14 -11.02
CA MET A 88 1.52 14.50 -10.55
C MET A 88 2.12 15.24 -9.35
N LYS A 89 2.09 16.58 -9.36
CA LYS A 89 2.54 17.40 -8.23
C LYS A 89 1.66 17.18 -6.99
N ASP A 90 0.34 17.13 -7.16
CA ASP A 90 -0.59 16.83 -6.08
C ASP A 90 -0.35 15.41 -5.52
N SER A 91 -0.07 14.43 -6.40
CA SER A 91 0.28 13.06 -6.01
C SER A 91 1.52 13.01 -5.11
N GLU A 92 2.59 13.69 -5.51
CA GLU A 92 3.82 13.77 -4.72
C GLU A 92 3.58 14.45 -3.37
N HIS A 93 2.87 15.58 -3.36
CA HIS A 93 2.53 16.30 -2.14
C HIS A 93 1.74 15.42 -1.15
N PHE A 94 0.67 14.77 -1.59
CA PHE A 94 -0.11 13.88 -0.71
C PHE A 94 0.69 12.67 -0.21
N ALA A 95 1.60 12.13 -1.03
CA ALA A 95 2.49 11.07 -0.58
C ALA A 95 3.46 11.56 0.51
N THR A 96 3.99 12.78 0.39
CA THR A 96 4.87 13.36 1.43
C THR A 96 4.14 13.63 2.75
N GLU A 97 2.86 13.96 2.69
CA GLU A 97 1.99 14.14 3.86
C GLU A 97 1.49 12.81 4.45
N GLY A 98 1.86 11.66 3.85
CA GLY A 98 1.55 10.33 4.39
C GLY A 98 0.24 9.70 3.91
N TYR A 99 -0.46 10.31 2.96
CA TYR A 99 -1.66 9.72 2.37
C TYR A 99 -1.32 8.58 1.41
N ARG A 100 -2.21 7.59 1.31
CA ARG A 100 -2.17 6.59 0.23
C ARG A 100 -2.78 7.19 -1.02
N VAL A 101 -1.94 7.44 -2.02
CA VAL A 101 -2.36 8.07 -3.27
C VAL A 101 -2.63 7.02 -4.35
N LEU A 102 -3.74 7.19 -5.09
CA LEU A 102 -4.03 6.42 -6.30
C LEU A 102 -4.44 7.37 -7.42
N MET A 103 -3.96 7.11 -8.64
CA MET A 103 -4.41 7.77 -9.84
C MET A 103 -5.62 7.02 -10.42
N ILE A 104 -6.62 7.76 -10.91
CA ILE A 104 -7.83 7.22 -11.52
C ILE A 104 -7.89 7.69 -12.97
N ALA A 105 -8.08 6.74 -13.88
CA ALA A 105 -8.21 7.01 -15.30
C ALA A 105 -9.36 6.20 -15.91
N ALA A 106 -9.92 6.67 -17.01
CA ALA A 106 -10.98 5.98 -17.72
C ALA A 106 -10.90 6.21 -19.21
N ARG A 107 -11.54 5.32 -19.98
CA ARG A 107 -11.86 5.57 -21.38
C ARG A 107 -13.13 4.85 -21.79
N GLU A 108 -13.78 5.35 -22.84
CA GLU A 108 -14.85 4.63 -23.51
C GLU A 108 -14.25 3.54 -24.43
N ILE A 109 -14.91 2.39 -24.48
CA ILE A 109 -14.55 1.28 -25.37
C ILE A 109 -15.61 1.22 -26.47
N SER A 110 -15.17 1.32 -27.72
CA SER A 110 -16.09 1.19 -28.86
C SER A 110 -16.65 -0.22 -28.96
N GLU A 111 -17.79 -0.37 -29.63
CA GLU A 111 -18.40 -1.69 -29.82
C GLU A 111 -17.48 -2.63 -30.61
N ASP A 112 -16.85 -2.15 -31.69
CA ASP A 112 -15.92 -2.94 -32.51
C ASP A 112 -14.70 -3.40 -31.70
N GLU A 113 -14.13 -2.51 -30.90
CA GLU A 113 -13.00 -2.83 -30.03
C GLU A 113 -13.40 -3.88 -28.99
N PHE A 114 -14.57 -3.72 -28.36
CA PHE A 114 -15.08 -4.69 -27.40
C PHE A 114 -15.29 -6.06 -28.03
N ILE A 115 -15.91 -6.13 -29.22
CA ILE A 115 -16.15 -7.41 -29.92
C ILE A 115 -14.82 -8.09 -30.27
N ALA A 116 -13.84 -7.32 -30.76
CA ALA A 116 -12.51 -7.85 -31.08
C ALA A 116 -11.78 -8.37 -29.83
N PHE A 117 -11.83 -7.61 -28.73
CA PHE A 117 -11.28 -8.01 -27.44
C PHE A 117 -11.96 -9.28 -26.91
N GLU A 118 -13.29 -9.32 -26.86
CA GLU A 118 -14.05 -10.43 -26.31
C GLU A 118 -13.83 -11.73 -27.11
N THR A 119 -13.79 -11.62 -28.44
CA THR A 119 -13.46 -12.75 -29.32
C THR A 119 -12.07 -13.32 -29.01
N SER A 120 -11.09 -12.44 -28.84
CA SER A 120 -9.72 -12.83 -28.50
C SER A 120 -9.65 -13.43 -27.10
N PHE A 121 -10.37 -12.83 -26.14
CA PHE A 121 -10.41 -13.29 -24.75
C PHE A 121 -11.02 -14.68 -24.61
N LEU A 122 -12.15 -14.96 -25.27
CA LEU A 122 -12.80 -16.27 -25.26
C LEU A 122 -11.89 -17.34 -25.87
N ARG A 123 -11.23 -17.02 -26.99
CA ARG A 123 -10.26 -17.92 -27.63
C ARG A 123 -9.09 -18.23 -26.69
N THR A 124 -8.48 -17.21 -26.11
CA THR A 124 -7.32 -17.38 -25.20
C THR A 124 -7.71 -18.09 -23.91
N SER A 125 -8.91 -17.83 -23.38
CA SER A 125 -9.40 -18.48 -22.17
C SER A 125 -9.63 -19.98 -22.31
N SER A 126 -9.77 -20.48 -23.55
CA SER A 126 -9.91 -21.90 -23.87
C SER A 126 -8.57 -22.65 -23.99
N LEU A 127 -7.43 -21.94 -23.96
CA LEU A 127 -6.10 -22.55 -24.01
C LEU A 127 -5.72 -23.21 -22.67
N PHE A 128 -5.08 -24.38 -22.73
CA PHE A 128 -4.64 -25.12 -21.55
C PHE A 128 -3.31 -24.57 -20.98
N ASP A 129 -2.31 -24.35 -21.84
CA ASP A 129 -1.01 -23.78 -21.47
C ASP A 129 -0.91 -22.29 -21.80
N ARG A 130 -0.21 -21.52 -20.95
CA ARG A 130 0.03 -20.06 -21.08
C ARG A 130 -1.20 -19.14 -21.04
N ARG A 131 -2.38 -19.66 -20.73
CA ARG A 131 -3.62 -18.87 -20.57
C ARG A 131 -3.43 -17.59 -19.76
N LYS A 132 -2.79 -17.69 -18.59
CA LYS A 132 -2.61 -16.54 -17.68
C LYS A 132 -1.79 -15.42 -18.30
N GLU A 133 -0.70 -15.75 -18.99
CA GLU A 133 0.21 -14.78 -19.60
C GLU A 133 -0.43 -14.10 -20.81
N GLU A 134 -1.12 -14.87 -21.66
CA GLU A 134 -1.78 -14.32 -22.85
C GLU A 134 -3.00 -13.46 -22.49
N VAL A 135 -3.78 -13.86 -21.47
CA VAL A 135 -4.86 -13.01 -20.93
C VAL A 135 -4.30 -11.72 -20.35
N ALA A 136 -3.17 -11.77 -19.64
CA ALA A 136 -2.51 -10.57 -19.12
C ALA A 136 -2.11 -9.59 -20.24
N ARG A 137 -1.60 -10.09 -21.38
CA ARG A 137 -1.27 -9.25 -22.55
C ARG A 137 -2.49 -8.62 -23.21
N LEU A 138 -3.61 -9.34 -23.27
CA LEU A 138 -4.87 -8.79 -23.77
C LEU A 138 -5.35 -7.65 -22.87
N TYR A 139 -5.27 -7.83 -21.54
CA TYR A 139 -5.60 -6.77 -20.59
C TYR A 139 -4.65 -5.57 -20.67
N ASP A 140 -3.34 -5.79 -20.80
CA ASP A 140 -2.36 -4.71 -20.95
C ASP A 140 -2.61 -3.88 -22.23
N THR A 141 -3.17 -4.50 -23.27
CA THR A 141 -3.56 -3.82 -24.51
C THR A 141 -4.87 -3.05 -24.32
N LEU A 142 -5.87 -3.66 -23.69
CA LEU A 142 -7.16 -3.03 -23.39
C LEU A 142 -6.99 -1.80 -22.47
N GLU A 143 -6.02 -1.80 -21.57
CA GLU A 143 -5.78 -0.71 -20.62
C GLU A 143 -4.93 0.44 -21.16
N ARG A 144 -4.60 0.45 -22.46
CA ARG A 144 -3.94 1.60 -23.09
C ARG A 144 -4.91 2.73 -23.35
N ASP A 145 -4.35 3.90 -23.66
CA ASP A 145 -5.08 5.05 -24.17
C ASP A 145 -6.13 5.60 -23.20
N LEU A 146 -5.88 5.49 -21.90
CA LEU A 146 -6.75 6.02 -20.85
C LEU A 146 -6.63 7.55 -20.76
N THR A 147 -7.67 8.23 -20.28
CA THR A 147 -7.57 9.64 -19.87
C THR A 147 -7.54 9.71 -18.35
N CYS A 148 -6.55 10.41 -17.79
CA CYS A 148 -6.47 10.61 -16.34
C CYS A 148 -7.56 11.60 -15.90
N HIS A 149 -8.34 11.23 -14.89
CA HIS A 149 -9.39 12.07 -14.34
C HIS A 149 -9.03 12.68 -12.99
N GLY A 150 -8.03 12.14 -12.29
CA GLY A 150 -7.54 12.70 -11.05
C GLY A 150 -6.76 11.73 -10.18
N VAL A 151 -6.43 12.20 -8.98
CA VAL A 151 -5.78 11.43 -7.93
C VAL A 151 -6.65 11.43 -6.68
N THR A 152 -6.64 10.32 -5.94
CA THR A 152 -7.26 10.22 -4.61
C THR A 152 -6.18 10.19 -3.57
N ALA A 153 -6.36 10.90 -2.45
CA ALA A 153 -5.55 10.76 -1.26
C ALA A 153 -6.39 10.12 -0.15
N VAL A 154 -5.98 8.93 0.30
CA VAL A 154 -6.67 8.20 1.35
C VAL A 154 -5.81 8.22 2.59
N GLU A 155 -6.31 8.85 3.64
CA GLU A 155 -5.67 8.83 4.96
C GLU A 155 -5.91 7.48 5.62
N ASP A 156 -4.85 6.82 6.08
CA ASP A 156 -4.96 5.66 6.96
C ASP A 156 -5.07 6.18 8.39
N LYS A 157 -6.28 6.56 8.79
CA LYS A 157 -6.52 7.12 10.12
C LYS A 157 -6.17 6.08 11.18
N LEU A 158 -5.38 6.52 12.16
CA LEU A 158 -5.21 5.77 13.40
C LEU A 158 -6.56 5.62 14.10
N GLN A 159 -6.73 4.54 14.86
CA GLN A 159 -7.88 4.41 15.75
C GLN A 159 -7.86 5.55 16.78
N GLU A 160 -9.02 5.88 17.32
CA GLU A 160 -9.15 6.86 18.39
C GLU A 160 -8.25 6.48 19.56
N GLU A 161 -7.61 7.49 20.17
CA GLU A 161 -6.75 7.35 21.35
C GLU A 161 -5.47 6.50 21.16
N VAL A 162 -5.11 6.12 19.93
CA VAL A 162 -3.86 5.36 19.68
C VAL A 162 -2.62 6.13 20.16
N PRO A 163 -2.41 7.41 19.80
CA PRO A 163 -1.26 8.16 20.28
C PRO A 163 -1.16 8.23 21.81
N GLU A 164 -2.28 8.50 22.47
CA GLU A 164 -2.39 8.61 23.93
C GLU A 164 -2.12 7.27 24.61
N THR A 165 -2.70 6.18 24.09
CA THR A 165 -2.51 4.82 24.59
C THR A 165 -1.05 4.40 24.46
N VAL A 166 -0.45 4.57 23.28
CA VAL A 166 0.95 4.20 23.05
C VAL A 166 1.89 4.98 23.98
N GLN A 167 1.67 6.30 24.13
CA GLN A 167 2.45 7.12 25.05
C GLN A 167 2.28 6.68 26.51
N TYR A 168 1.06 6.29 26.91
CA TYR A 168 0.81 5.74 28.23
C TYR A 168 1.59 4.44 28.48
N LEU A 169 1.58 3.50 27.52
CA LEU A 169 2.33 2.25 27.61
C LEU A 169 3.85 2.49 27.71
N ILE A 170 4.39 3.39 26.88
CA ILE A 170 5.81 3.76 26.91
C ILE A 170 6.18 4.38 28.27
N ARG A 171 5.38 5.31 28.79
CA ARG A 171 5.60 5.93 30.12
C ARG A 171 5.45 4.94 31.26
N ALA A 172 4.66 3.89 31.09
CA ALA A 172 4.57 2.78 32.03
C ALA A 172 5.79 1.82 31.98
N GLY A 173 6.77 2.10 31.11
CA GLY A 173 7.99 1.31 30.95
C GLY A 173 7.85 0.12 30.01
N MET A 174 6.79 0.07 29.20
CA MET A 174 6.64 -0.98 28.18
C MET A 174 7.47 -0.65 26.94
N HIS A 175 8.16 -1.65 26.42
CA HIS A 175 8.82 -1.56 25.11
C HIS A 175 7.80 -1.89 24.03
N VAL A 176 7.61 -1.00 23.07
CA VAL A 176 6.57 -1.16 22.04
C VAL A 176 7.21 -1.47 20.69
N TRP A 177 6.75 -2.53 20.05
CA TRP A 177 7.29 -3.02 18.78
C TRP A 177 6.19 -3.02 17.71
N ILE A 178 6.45 -2.39 16.56
CA ILE A 178 5.57 -2.44 15.38
C ILE A 178 6.17 -3.40 14.36
N LEU A 179 5.41 -4.42 13.95
CA LEU A 179 5.80 -5.37 12.91
C LEU A 179 4.89 -5.22 11.70
N THR A 180 5.31 -4.47 10.67
CA THR A 180 4.51 -4.19 9.47
C THR A 180 5.10 -4.81 8.20
N GLY A 181 4.22 -5.15 7.26
CA GLY A 181 4.60 -5.54 5.89
C GLY A 181 4.79 -4.34 4.96
N ASP A 182 4.49 -3.12 5.43
CA ASP A 182 4.58 -1.91 4.63
C ASP A 182 6.02 -1.48 4.33
N LYS A 183 6.17 -0.57 3.37
CA LYS A 183 7.45 0.07 3.06
C LYS A 183 7.97 0.85 4.27
N LEU A 184 9.30 0.95 4.37
CA LEU A 184 10.01 1.70 5.41
C LEU A 184 9.42 3.10 5.65
N GLN A 185 9.22 3.87 4.58
CA GLN A 185 8.71 5.25 4.68
C GLN A 185 7.31 5.32 5.29
N THR A 186 6.41 4.43 4.88
CA THR A 186 5.06 4.34 5.43
C THR A 186 5.09 3.94 6.91
N ALA A 187 5.95 2.98 7.27
CA ALA A 187 6.13 2.57 8.66
C ALA A 187 6.64 3.73 9.53
N LEU A 188 7.57 4.55 9.02
CA LEU A 188 8.06 5.76 9.67
C LEU A 188 6.94 6.79 9.86
N THR A 189 6.16 7.08 8.82
CA THR A 189 5.01 7.99 8.90
C THR A 189 3.99 7.54 9.95
N ILE A 190 3.66 6.25 9.98
CA ILE A 190 2.77 5.68 10.99
C ILE A 190 3.39 5.77 12.39
N ALA A 191 4.70 5.54 12.52
CA ALA A 191 5.37 5.63 13.80
C ALA A 191 5.37 7.07 14.37
N TYR A 192 5.57 8.08 13.53
CA TYR A 192 5.48 9.48 13.96
C TYR A 192 4.04 9.90 14.26
N SER A 193 3.09 9.57 13.39
CA SER A 193 1.67 9.94 13.59
C SER A 193 1.05 9.24 14.80
N SER A 194 1.47 8.01 15.11
CA SER A 194 1.04 7.28 16.32
C SER A 194 1.79 7.70 17.58
N SER A 195 2.69 8.67 17.50
CA SER A 195 3.55 9.11 18.60
C SER A 195 4.34 7.96 19.26
N ILE A 196 4.55 6.84 18.56
CA ILE A 196 5.44 5.78 19.07
C ILE A 196 6.88 6.24 18.98
N ILE A 197 7.25 6.93 17.89
CA ILE A 197 8.53 7.62 17.77
C ILE A 197 8.25 9.10 18.00
N SER A 198 8.87 9.68 19.02
CA SER A 198 8.83 11.12 19.29
C SER A 198 10.12 11.80 18.82
N SER A 199 10.07 13.12 18.65
CA SER A 199 11.25 13.94 18.32
C SER A 199 12.36 13.90 19.37
N ASP A 200 12.03 13.52 20.59
CA ASP A 200 12.94 13.48 21.74
C ASP A 200 13.61 12.10 21.90
N MET A 201 13.40 11.17 20.95
CA MET A 201 14.11 9.90 20.89
C MET A 201 15.29 10.01 19.93
N ALA A 202 16.37 9.29 20.24
CA ALA A 202 17.42 9.03 19.26
C ALA A 202 16.94 7.95 18.30
N LEU A 203 16.85 8.26 17.00
CA LEU A 203 16.33 7.36 15.97
C LEU A 203 17.47 6.78 15.13
N SER A 204 17.64 5.46 15.19
CA SER A 204 18.49 4.72 14.26
C SER A 204 17.64 4.04 13.18
N VAL A 205 18.01 4.20 11.90
CA VAL A 205 17.35 3.54 10.76
C VAL A 205 18.33 2.59 10.07
N ILE A 206 17.90 1.36 9.82
CA ILE A 206 18.68 0.28 9.21
C ILE A 206 17.86 -0.33 8.06
N ASP A 207 18.22 -0.07 6.79
CA ASP A 207 17.55 -0.64 5.60
C ASP A 207 18.55 -1.16 4.55
N SER A 208 19.77 -1.49 5.00
CA SER A 208 20.81 -2.07 4.15
C SER A 208 20.46 -3.49 3.65
N SER A 209 21.01 -3.83 2.48
CA SER A 209 20.83 -5.14 1.84
C SER A 209 22.13 -5.96 1.76
N THR A 210 23.25 -5.37 2.17
CA THR A 210 24.58 -6.01 2.19
C THR A 210 25.09 -6.13 3.62
N TRP A 211 26.01 -7.06 3.86
CA TRP A 211 26.56 -7.28 5.19
C TRP A 211 27.45 -6.12 5.64
N GLU A 212 28.26 -5.60 4.72
CA GLU A 212 29.22 -4.54 4.98
C GLU A 212 28.52 -3.23 5.40
N GLU A 213 27.40 -2.89 4.74
CA GLU A 213 26.58 -1.73 5.10
C GLU A 213 25.85 -1.98 6.44
N LEU A 214 25.28 -3.17 6.62
CA LEU A 214 24.56 -3.54 7.84
C LEU A 214 25.47 -3.47 9.07
N GLU A 215 26.70 -3.97 8.97
CA GLU A 215 27.66 -3.95 10.07
C GLU A 215 27.98 -2.50 10.51
N GLN A 216 28.10 -1.58 9.55
CA GLN A 216 28.30 -0.16 9.84
C GLN A 216 27.06 0.48 10.47
N GLU A 217 25.87 0.17 9.96
CA GLU A 217 24.61 0.67 10.50
C GLU A 217 24.35 0.16 11.93
N LEU A 218 24.55 -1.13 12.19
CA LEU A 218 24.45 -1.73 13.52
C LEU A 218 25.44 -1.10 14.50
N ARG A 219 26.68 -0.86 14.06
CA ARG A 219 27.70 -0.21 14.89
C ARG A 219 27.30 1.23 15.24
N ARG A 220 26.91 2.03 14.25
CA ARG A 220 26.44 3.42 14.47
C ARG A 220 25.23 3.42 15.39
N ALA A 221 24.26 2.57 15.12
CA ALA A 221 23.07 2.41 15.93
C ALA A 221 23.42 1.99 17.36
N ARG A 222 24.47 1.20 17.61
CA ARG A 222 24.89 0.87 18.98
C ARG A 222 25.56 2.03 19.70
N GLU A 223 26.40 2.78 18.99
CA GLU A 223 27.19 3.91 19.53
C GLU A 223 26.34 5.17 19.77
N GLU A 224 25.19 5.30 19.12
CA GLU A 224 24.29 6.44 19.28
C GLU A 224 23.73 6.53 20.73
N PRO A 225 23.94 7.63 21.45
CA PRO A 225 23.39 7.78 22.80
C PRO A 225 21.85 7.91 22.76
N PRO A 226 21.13 7.45 23.80
CA PRO A 226 19.69 7.64 23.88
C PRO A 226 19.35 9.14 24.00
N GLY A 227 18.23 9.54 23.40
CA GLY A 227 17.63 10.87 23.61
C GLY A 227 16.87 10.95 24.94
N PRO A 228 16.28 12.12 25.27
CA PRO A 228 15.48 12.30 26.49
C PRO A 228 14.37 11.26 26.70
N GLN A 229 13.73 10.77 25.63
CA GLN A 229 12.70 9.73 25.69
C GLN A 229 13.21 8.33 25.32
N GLY A 230 14.53 8.15 25.31
CA GLY A 230 15.18 6.90 24.98
C GLY A 230 15.55 6.79 23.50
N LYS A 231 15.46 5.57 22.98
CA LYS A 231 15.96 5.23 21.65
C LYS A 231 14.94 4.45 20.84
N ALA A 232 14.83 4.80 19.56
CA ALA A 232 13.99 4.13 18.59
C ALA A 232 14.85 3.47 17.51
N LEU A 233 14.47 2.26 17.10
CA LEU A 233 15.08 1.55 15.98
C LEU A 233 14.03 1.32 14.90
N VAL A 234 14.36 1.64 13.65
CA VAL A 234 13.57 1.24 12.48
C VAL A 234 14.44 0.32 11.62
N ILE A 235 13.99 -0.91 11.39
CA ILE A 235 14.76 -1.90 10.63
C ILE A 235 13.93 -2.50 9.49
N GLY A 236 14.50 -2.54 8.29
CA GLY A 236 13.90 -3.19 7.12
C GLY A 236 13.99 -4.72 7.18
N GLY A 237 13.03 -5.41 6.59
CA GLY A 237 12.93 -6.88 6.65
C GLY A 237 14.15 -7.63 6.09
N ALA A 238 14.83 -7.07 5.08
CA ALA A 238 16.05 -7.67 4.53
C ALA A 238 17.23 -7.54 5.51
N ALA A 239 17.47 -6.33 6.03
CA ALA A 239 18.46 -6.05 7.07
C ALA A 239 18.23 -6.90 8.32
N LEU A 240 16.97 -7.02 8.77
CA LEU A 240 16.57 -7.83 9.92
C LEU A 240 16.94 -9.31 9.73
N ALA A 241 16.60 -9.90 8.58
CA ALA A 241 16.93 -11.30 8.31
C ALA A 241 18.45 -11.55 8.27
N LEU A 242 19.19 -10.60 7.68
CA LEU A 242 20.64 -10.67 7.61
C LEU A 242 21.27 -10.54 9.01
N ALA A 243 20.79 -9.61 9.84
CA ALA A 243 21.21 -9.43 11.22
C ALA A 243 20.91 -10.67 12.07
N GLN A 244 19.71 -11.24 11.97
CA GLN A 244 19.36 -12.49 12.65
C GLN A 244 20.29 -13.65 12.29
N THR A 245 20.80 -13.69 11.07
CA THR A 245 21.67 -14.78 10.60
C THR A 245 23.14 -14.58 11.00
N ARG A 246 23.63 -13.33 11.02
CA ARG A 246 25.08 -13.04 11.12
C ARG A 246 25.50 -12.26 12.36
N ALA A 247 24.59 -11.54 13.01
CA ALA A 247 24.84 -10.66 14.16
C ALA A 247 23.64 -10.70 15.13
N GLU A 248 23.19 -11.91 15.48
CA GLU A 248 22.03 -12.09 16.37
C GLU A 248 22.27 -11.45 17.74
N GLU A 249 23.49 -11.56 18.28
CA GLU A 249 23.84 -11.00 19.59
C GLU A 249 23.83 -9.48 19.58
N GLU A 250 24.39 -8.85 18.54
CA GLU A 250 24.38 -7.40 18.37
C GLU A 250 22.96 -6.87 18.15
N LEU A 251 22.15 -7.57 17.35
CA LEU A 251 20.75 -7.24 17.15
C LEU A 251 19.98 -7.29 18.48
N VAL A 252 20.15 -8.36 19.26
CA VAL A 252 19.51 -8.50 20.57
C VAL A 252 19.92 -7.38 21.53
N ALA A 253 21.21 -7.05 21.59
CA ALA A 253 21.72 -5.97 22.43
C ALA A 253 21.14 -4.61 22.02
N LEU A 254 21.05 -4.34 20.71
CA LEU A 254 20.43 -3.14 20.19
C LEU A 254 18.93 -3.08 20.52
N CYS A 255 18.22 -4.20 20.36
CA CYS A 255 16.81 -4.31 20.70
C CYS A 255 16.54 -4.07 22.20
N GLN A 256 17.45 -4.51 23.08
CA GLN A 256 17.36 -4.24 24.53
C GLN A 256 17.57 -2.77 24.88
N ALA A 257 18.40 -2.06 24.11
CA ALA A 257 18.68 -0.65 24.32
C ALA A 257 17.58 0.28 23.77
N CYS A 258 16.71 -0.23 22.89
CA CYS A 258 15.63 0.55 22.29
C CYS A 258 14.32 0.42 23.08
N THR A 259 13.69 1.56 23.36
CA THR A 259 12.33 1.63 23.93
C THR A 259 11.30 1.26 22.89
N VAL A 260 11.55 1.64 21.63
CA VAL A 260 10.63 1.49 20.51
C VAL A 260 11.35 0.86 19.33
N ILE A 261 10.70 -0.13 18.71
CA ILE A 261 11.24 -0.79 17.51
C ILE A 261 10.16 -0.89 16.44
N VAL A 262 10.51 -0.55 15.21
CA VAL A 262 9.64 -0.68 14.04
C VAL A 262 10.33 -1.58 13.01
N CYS A 263 9.79 -2.76 12.78
CA CYS A 263 10.23 -3.65 11.73
C CYS A 263 9.34 -3.45 10.49
N ALA A 264 9.91 -2.90 9.42
CA ALA A 264 9.22 -2.66 8.15
C ALA A 264 9.47 -3.80 7.15
N ARG A 265 8.62 -3.93 6.13
CA ARG A 265 8.73 -4.96 5.08
C ARG A 265 8.84 -6.40 5.62
N CYS A 266 8.25 -6.68 6.77
CA CYS A 266 8.32 -8.00 7.39
C CYS A 266 7.27 -8.96 6.82
N ALA A 267 7.74 -10.06 6.23
CA ALA A 267 6.89 -11.18 5.83
C ALA A 267 6.26 -11.88 7.05
N PRO A 268 5.13 -12.59 6.92
CA PRO A 268 4.47 -13.27 8.05
C PRO A 268 5.40 -14.17 8.87
N VAL A 269 6.29 -14.91 8.20
CA VAL A 269 7.29 -15.78 8.85
C VAL A 269 8.29 -14.96 9.65
N GLN A 270 8.74 -13.82 9.13
CA GLN A 270 9.69 -12.94 9.83
C GLN A 270 9.07 -12.33 11.10
N LYS A 271 7.78 -11.98 11.06
CA LYS A 271 7.07 -11.49 12.26
C LYS A 271 7.07 -12.54 13.38
N ALA A 272 6.81 -13.79 13.04
CA ALA A 272 6.87 -14.89 14.00
C ALA A 272 8.29 -15.11 14.54
N GLN A 273 9.31 -15.01 13.69
CA GLN A 273 10.72 -15.11 14.09
C GLN A 273 11.14 -13.99 15.05
N VAL A 274 10.66 -12.76 14.85
CA VAL A 274 10.92 -11.64 15.77
C VAL A 274 10.31 -11.92 17.14
N VAL A 275 9.05 -12.37 17.19
CA VAL A 275 8.39 -12.71 18.46
C VAL A 275 9.13 -13.84 19.18
N ASP A 276 9.56 -14.86 18.45
CA ASP A 276 10.34 -15.98 19.00
C ASP A 276 11.71 -15.54 19.53
N LEU A 277 12.41 -14.65 18.82
CA LEU A 277 13.66 -14.04 19.27
C LEU A 277 13.46 -13.27 20.59
N VAL A 278 12.40 -12.46 20.67
CA VAL A 278 12.05 -11.71 21.89
C VAL A 278 11.79 -12.66 23.07
N ILE A 279 10.98 -13.70 22.86
CA ILE A 279 10.63 -14.66 23.92
C ILE A 279 11.87 -15.43 24.40
N ARG A 280 12.70 -15.94 23.48
CA ARG A 280 13.86 -16.78 23.83
C ARG A 280 15.02 -16.00 24.42
N LYS A 281 15.30 -14.80 23.92
CA LYS A 281 16.54 -14.07 24.22
C LYS A 281 16.35 -12.94 25.23
N LEU A 282 15.15 -12.35 25.33
CA LEU A 282 14.92 -11.21 26.23
C LEU A 282 14.34 -11.62 27.58
N ASN A 283 13.81 -12.84 27.71
CA ASN A 283 13.16 -13.34 28.92
C ASN A 283 12.12 -12.35 29.50
N LYS A 284 11.32 -11.74 28.61
CA LYS A 284 10.27 -10.79 28.94
C LYS A 284 8.90 -11.42 28.69
N VAL A 285 7.91 -10.97 29.46
CA VAL A 285 6.50 -11.23 29.13
C VAL A 285 6.16 -10.40 27.90
N SER A 286 5.65 -11.06 26.85
CA SER A 286 5.25 -10.41 25.61
C SER A 286 3.72 -10.40 25.47
N LEU A 287 3.22 -9.36 24.81
CA LEU A 287 1.84 -9.23 24.38
C LEU A 287 1.85 -8.94 22.87
N ALA A 288 1.02 -9.66 22.13
CA ALA A 288 0.78 -9.40 20.70
C ALA A 288 -0.70 -9.03 20.53
N VAL A 289 -0.95 -7.91 19.84
CA VAL A 289 -2.28 -7.35 19.56
C VAL A 289 -2.45 -7.21 18.05
#